data_AF-H8GV98-F1
#
_entry.id   AF-H8GV98-F1
#
_cell.length_a   1.000
_cell.length_b   1.000
_cell.length_c   1.000
_cell.angle_alpha   90.00
_cell.angle_beta   90.00
_cell.angle_gamma   90.00
#
_symmetry.space_group_name_H-M   'P 1'
#
loop_
_entity.id
_entity.type
_entity.pdbx_description
1 polymer ?
#
loop_
_entity_poly.entity_id
_entity_poly.type
_entity_poly.pdbx_seq_one_letter_code
_entity_poly.pdbx_strand_id
1 'polypeptide(L)' 'MLDTEAMKRLLPLLAAALLLAGCSNQGSGTSSSTTTTKTFDSSGQPAGTSTTTTTESNK' A
#
# COMPACT_ATOMS: atom_id res chain seq x y z
N MET A 1 1.81 -43.67 9.77
CA MET A 1 2.05 -42.82 10.95
C MET A 1 2.87 -41.64 10.46
N LEU A 2 2.32 -40.42 10.45
CA LEU A 2 3.12 -39.23 10.17
C LEU A 2 3.88 -38.88 11.45
N ASP A 3 5.21 -38.89 11.39
CA ASP A 3 6.09 -38.54 12.49
C ASP A 3 5.87 -37.08 12.93
N THR A 4 5.15 -36.92 14.03
CA THR A 4 4.80 -35.65 14.71
C THR A 4 6.02 -34.75 14.98
N GLU A 5 7.21 -35.33 15.07
CA GLU A 5 8.46 -34.64 15.37
C GLU A 5 8.99 -33.83 14.17
N ALA A 6 8.60 -34.15 12.94
CA ALA A 6 8.95 -33.36 11.76
C ALA A 6 8.18 -32.01 11.76
N MET A 7 6.90 -32.02 12.15
CA MET A 7 6.02 -30.85 12.15
C MET A 7 6.40 -29.82 13.23
N LYS A 8 6.98 -30.25 14.35
CA LYS A 8 7.44 -29.34 15.43
C LYS A 8 8.66 -28.50 15.04
N ARG A 9 9.51 -29.01 14.14
CA ARG A 9 10.71 -28.29 13.66
C ARG A 9 10.41 -27.37 12.48
N LEU A 10 9.35 -27.65 11.72
CA LEU A 10 8.88 -26.82 10.61
C LEU A 10 8.17 -25.53 11.06
N LEU A 11 7.51 -25.56 12.23
CA LEU A 11 6.78 -24.40 12.76
C LEU A 11 7.67 -23.16 13.05
N PRO A 12 8.82 -23.27 13.74
CA PRO A 12 9.65 -22.10 14.05
C PRO A 12 10.40 -21.56 12.80
N LEU A 13 10.71 -22.40 11.82
CA LEU A 13 11.32 -21.97 10.55
C LEU A 13 10.33 -21.16 9.70
N LEU A 14 9.03 -21.47 9.76
CA LEU A 14 8.00 -20.70 9.08
C LEU A 14 7.70 -19.37 9.80
N ALA A 15 7.84 -19.32 11.13
CA ALA A 15 7.63 -18.12 11.93
C ALA A 15 8.73 -17.05 11.73
N ALA A 16 9.97 -17.47 11.49
CA ALA A 16 11.08 -16.55 11.21
C ALA A 16 10.95 -15.84 9.84
N ALA A 17 10.33 -16.50 8.85
CA ALA A 17 10.03 -15.89 7.55
C ALA A 17 8.90 -14.85 7.64
N LEU A 18 7.96 -15.03 8.58
CA LEU A 18 6.84 -14.11 8.77
C LEU A 18 7.23 -12.83 9.51
N LEU A 19 8.23 -12.90 10.41
CA LEU A 19 8.73 -11.74 11.15
C LEU A 19 9.61 -10.79 10.31
N LEU A 20 10.17 -11.24 9.18
CA LEU A 20 10.94 -10.37 8.28
C LEU A 20 10.04 -9.55 7.32
N ALA A 21 8.75 -9.88 7.23
CA ALA A 21 7.76 -9.10 6.47
C ALA A 21 7.20 -7.89 7.26
N GLY A 22 7.60 -7.72 8.53
CA GLY A 22 7.04 -6.72 9.45
C GLY A 22 7.86 -5.44 9.63
N CYS A 23 9.01 -5.29 8.96
CA CYS A 23 9.87 -4.11 9.10
C CYS A 23 10.38 -3.61 7.74
N SER A 24 9.50 -3.44 6.75
CA SER A 24 9.83 -2.55 5.63
C SER A 24 9.66 -1.11 6.11
N ASN A 25 10.80 -0.47 6.35
CA ASN A 25 11.04 0.97 6.43
C ASN A 25 9.93 1.83 7.05
N GLN A 26 10.28 2.49 8.15
CA GLN A 26 9.81 3.86 8.38
C GLN A 26 10.10 4.66 7.11
N GLY A 27 9.10 4.75 6.23
CA GLY A 27 9.23 5.46 4.97
C GLY A 27 9.54 6.91 5.28
N SER A 28 10.57 7.47 4.64
CA SER A 28 10.59 8.90 4.38
C SER A 28 9.22 9.23 3.78
N GLY A 29 8.38 9.88 4.58
CA GLY A 29 6.94 9.96 4.37
C GLY A 29 6.68 10.82 3.14
N THR A 30 6.67 10.20 1.97
CA THR A 30 6.27 10.86 0.74
C THR A 30 4.74 10.86 0.73
N SER A 31 4.15 11.98 1.12
CA SER A 31 2.71 12.21 1.09
C SER A 31 2.32 12.57 -0.34
N SER A 32 1.50 11.75 -0.99
CA SER A 32 0.96 12.05 -2.31
C SER A 32 -0.53 12.32 -2.20
N SER A 33 -0.99 13.44 -2.76
CA SER A 33 -2.40 13.83 -2.82
C SER A 33 -2.81 14.05 -4.26
N THR A 34 -3.94 13.49 -4.66
CA THR A 34 -4.47 13.65 -6.02
C THR A 34 -5.84 14.32 -5.95
N THR A 35 -5.95 15.49 -6.58
CA THR A 35 -7.21 16.23 -6.73
C THR A 35 -7.68 16.08 -8.16
N THR A 36 -8.91 15.60 -8.34
CA THR A 36 -9.57 15.57 -9.65
C THR A 36 -10.72 16.57 -9.66
N THR A 37 -10.63 17.58 -10.53
CA THR A 37 -11.69 18.55 -10.77
C THR A 37 -12.47 18.16 -12.00
N LYS A 38 -13.78 18.01 -11.85
CA LYS A 38 -14.71 17.79 -12.96
C LYS A 38 -15.51 19.07 -13.16
N THR A 39 -15.62 19.52 -14.40
CA THR A 39 -16.45 20.68 -14.76
C THR A 39 -17.65 20.20 -15.58
N PHE A 40 -18.78 20.86 -15.35
CA PHE A 40 -20.02 20.62 -16.06
C PHE A 40 -20.50 21.93 -16.65
N ASP A 41 -21.18 21.88 -17.78
CA ASP A 41 -21.78 23.06 -18.39
C ASP A 41 -23.12 23.44 -17.73
N SER A 42 -23.76 24.49 -18.23
CA SER A 42 -25.05 24.96 -17.72
C SER A 42 -26.21 23.98 -17.93
N SER A 43 -26.05 22.98 -18.80
CA SER A 43 -27.00 21.88 -19.00
C SER A 43 -26.73 20.68 -18.09
N GLY A 44 -25.66 20.74 -17.28
CA GLY A 44 -25.22 19.68 -16.39
C GLY A 44 -24.43 18.57 -17.10
N GLN A 45 -24.03 18.77 -18.36
CA GLN A 45 -23.24 17.79 -19.09
C GLN A 45 -21.75 17.93 -18.77
N PRO A 46 -20.98 16.83 -18.77
CA PRO A 46 -19.54 16.89 -18.54
C PRO A 46 -18.84 17.76 -19.59
N ALA A 47 -18.15 18.80 -19.13
CA ALA A 47 -17.43 19.73 -19.99
C ALA A 47 -15.90 19.53 -19.92
N GLY A 48 -15.39 18.92 -18.84
CA GLY A 48 -13.98 18.66 -18.70
C GLY A 48 -13.61 17.91 -17.42
N THR A 49 -12.37 17.42 -17.39
CA THR A 49 -11.75 16.85 -16.19
C THR A 49 -10.29 17.27 -16.16
N SER A 50 -9.81 17.68 -14.99
CA SER A 50 -8.40 17.98 -14.72
C SER A 50 -7.96 17.23 -13.48
N THR A 51 -6.76 16.67 -13.51
CA THR A 51 -6.19 15.91 -12.40
C THR A 51 -4.84 16.50 -12.04
N THR A 52 -4.69 16.87 -10.78
CA THR A 52 -3.43 17.37 -10.21
C THR A 52 -2.98 16.42 -9.12
N THR A 53 -1.77 15.90 -9.27
CA THR A 53 -1.11 15.09 -8.24
C THR A 53 0.01 15.91 -7.63
N THR A 54 -0.05 16.11 -6.32
CA THR A 54 1.00 16.73 -5.52
C THR A 54 1.70 15.65 -4.74
N THR A 55 3.02 15.59 -4.84
CA THR A 55 3.85 14.68 -4.07
C THR A 55 4.79 15.49 -3.20
N GLU A 56 4.61 15.37 -1.89
CA GLU A 56 5.45 15.99 -0.87
C GLU A 56 6.39 14.93 -0.31
N SER A 57 7.70 15.07 -0.54
CA SER A 57 8.69 14.22 0.11
C SER A 57 9.13 14.86 1.42
N ASN A 58 8.65 14.35 2.55
CA ASN A 58 9.17 14.76 3.86
C ASN A 58 10.52 14.09 4.11
N LYS A 59 11.55 14.94 4.26
CA LYS A 59 12.93 14.55 4.57
C LYS A 59 13.16 14.52 6.08
#